data_AF-A0A6L9IHS1-F1
#
_entry.id   AF-A0A6L9IHS1-F1
#
_cell.length_a   1.000
_cell.length_b   1.000
_cell.length_c   1.000
_cell.angle_alpha   90.00
_cell.angle_beta   90.00
_cell.angle_gamma   90.00
#
_symmetry.space_group_name_H-M   'P 1'
#
loop_
_entity.id
_entity.type
_entity.pdbx_description
1 polymer ?
#
loop_
_entity_poly.entity_id
_entity_poly.type
_entity_poly.pdbx_seq_one_letter_code
_entity_poly.pdbx_strand_id
1 'polypeptide(L)'
;MTLMRRRPRPTYRQYAQRTLGHPASEWAAIRSMFRRAFRSPTFAGFWRYWNPLFAYYLYYLCYRPLAQWLPRPPAVLITFALSGAIHDVFASLVTRRVFVLFTPVFAVYGLWVILEEYFGLTLTWAPVWLRATAHTITLLGTLGVGLLIRRAVA
;
A
#
# COMPACT_ATOMS: atom_id res chain seq x y z
N MET A 1 -30.32 23.82 -4.59
CA MET A 1 -29.96 22.40 -4.61
C MET A 1 -28.85 22.19 -5.63
N THR A 2 -27.59 22.34 -5.21
CA THR A 2 -26.43 22.33 -6.11
C THR A 2 -26.05 20.88 -6.42
N LEU A 3 -26.29 20.43 -7.65
CA LEU A 3 -25.81 19.14 -8.13
C LEU A 3 -24.28 19.13 -8.05
N MET A 4 -23.73 18.48 -7.03
CA MET A 4 -22.29 18.19 -6.94
C MET A 4 -21.92 17.33 -8.15
N ARG A 5 -21.37 17.97 -9.19
CA ARG A 5 -20.88 17.31 -10.40
C ARG A 5 -19.81 16.29 -9.99
N ARG A 6 -20.16 15.00 -10.00
CA ARG A 6 -19.21 13.90 -9.73
C ARG A 6 -18.05 14.03 -10.70
N ARG A 7 -16.85 14.34 -10.20
CA ARG A 7 -15.66 14.40 -11.05
C ARG A 7 -15.40 13.00 -11.64
N PRO A 8 -15.18 12.88 -12.96
CA PRO A 8 -14.90 11.60 -13.58
C PRO A 8 -13.63 10.97 -13.00
N ARG A 9 -13.58 9.63 -12.99
CA ARG A 9 -12.39 8.88 -12.57
C ARG A 9 -11.22 9.32 -13.48
N PRO A 10 -10.09 9.79 -12.92
CA PRO A 10 -8.93 10.13 -13.73
C PRO A 10 -8.37 8.88 -14.41
N THR A 11 -7.74 9.03 -15.57
CA THR A 11 -7.00 7.92 -16.19
C THR A 11 -5.83 7.51 -15.30
N TYR A 12 -5.29 6.30 -15.49
CA TYR A 12 -4.08 5.88 -14.77
C TYR A 12 -2.93 6.88 -14.98
N ARG A 13 -2.73 7.38 -16.22
CA ARG A 13 -1.70 8.39 -16.51
C ARG A 13 -1.87 9.66 -15.69
N GLN A 14 -3.10 10.18 -15.59
CA GLN A 14 -3.39 11.37 -14.77
C GLN A 14 -3.18 11.09 -13.28
N TYR A 15 -3.57 9.91 -12.80
CA TYR A 15 -3.32 9.50 -11.41
C TYR A 15 -1.82 9.40 -11.13
N ALA A 16 -1.07 8.68 -11.97
CA ALA A 16 0.37 8.52 -11.85
C ALA A 16 1.09 9.87 -11.86
N GLN A 17 0.66 10.81 -12.72
CA GLN A 17 1.22 12.17 -12.75
C GLN A 17 0.97 12.95 -11.44
N ARG A 18 -0.21 12.80 -10.84
CA ARG A 18 -0.50 13.43 -9.53
C ARG A 18 0.31 12.81 -8.39
N THR A 19 0.50 11.50 -8.42
CA THR A 19 1.19 10.74 -7.36
C THR A 19 2.71 10.89 -7.43
N LEU A 20 3.29 10.75 -8.64
CA LEU A 20 4.74 10.74 -8.88
C LEU A 20 5.30 12.09 -9.33
N GLY A 21 4.46 13.03 -9.76
CA GLY A 21 4.84 14.25 -10.47
C GLY A 21 4.84 14.05 -11.99
N HIS A 22 5.53 14.92 -12.72
CA HIS A 22 5.69 14.80 -14.18
C HIS A 22 7.08 14.23 -14.53
N PRO A 23 7.34 12.92 -14.35
CA PRO A 23 8.63 12.35 -14.68
C PRO A 23 8.86 12.37 -16.20
N ALA A 24 10.08 12.74 -16.60
CA ALA A 24 10.48 12.79 -18.01
C ALA A 24 10.67 11.40 -18.66
N SER A 25 10.79 10.34 -17.84
CA SER A 25 10.98 8.96 -18.29
C SER A 25 10.43 7.96 -17.26
N GLU A 26 10.33 6.68 -17.64
CA GLU A 26 9.94 5.59 -16.74
C GLU A 26 10.92 5.44 -15.58
N TRP A 27 12.22 5.58 -15.85
CA TRP A 27 13.24 5.54 -14.80
C TRP A 27 13.09 6.73 -13.82
N ALA A 28 12.78 7.93 -14.33
CA ALA A 28 12.46 9.06 -13.47
C ALA A 28 11.20 8.80 -12.62
N ALA A 29 10.22 8.06 -13.16
CA ALA A 29 9.01 7.67 -12.44
C ALA A 29 9.32 6.70 -11.29
N ILE A 30 10.09 5.64 -11.55
CA ILE A 30 10.50 4.67 -10.52
C ILE A 30 11.35 5.36 -9.45
N ARG A 31 12.32 6.21 -9.83
CA ARG A 31 13.11 7.00 -8.86
C ARG A 31 12.21 7.90 -8.02
N SER A 32 11.21 8.55 -8.62
CA SER A 32 10.25 9.39 -7.88
C SER A 32 9.40 8.55 -6.92
N MET A 33 8.97 7.36 -7.34
CA MET A 33 8.21 6.40 -6.53
C MET A 33 8.99 6.02 -5.26
N PHE A 34 10.19 5.46 -5.42
CA PHE A 34 11.04 5.08 -4.29
C PHE A 34 11.34 6.27 -3.38
N ARG A 35 11.74 7.40 -3.96
CA ARG A 35 12.05 8.62 -3.19
C ARG A 35 10.85 9.09 -2.38
N ARG A 36 9.64 9.13 -2.96
CA ARG A 36 8.44 9.61 -2.25
C ARG A 36 7.95 8.62 -1.21
N ALA A 37 7.95 7.32 -1.52
CA ALA A 37 7.52 6.27 -0.61
C ALA A 37 8.41 6.24 0.65
N PHE A 38 9.73 6.11 0.49
CA PHE A 38 10.65 5.97 1.63
C PHE A 38 10.91 7.29 2.39
N ARG A 39 10.67 8.45 1.78
CA ARG A 39 10.72 9.75 2.48
C ARG A 39 9.43 10.10 3.20
N SER A 40 8.37 9.32 2.99
CA SER A 40 7.07 9.56 3.59
C SER A 40 7.20 9.63 5.11
N PRO A 41 6.62 10.63 5.78
CA PRO A 41 6.63 10.69 7.25
C PRO A 41 5.67 9.66 7.87
N THR A 42 4.81 9.01 7.07
CA THR A 42 3.85 8.00 7.52
C THR A 42 3.91 6.76 6.64
N PHE A 43 3.58 5.59 7.19
CA PHE A 43 3.43 4.33 6.50
C PHE A 43 2.23 4.34 5.55
N ALA A 44 1.14 5.00 5.93
CA ALA A 44 0.04 5.29 5.01
C ALA A 44 0.52 6.04 3.76
N GLY A 45 1.43 7.00 3.94
CA GLY A 45 2.04 7.73 2.84
C GLY A 45 3.04 6.88 2.03
N PHE A 46 3.76 5.94 2.66
CA PHE A 46 4.59 4.96 1.94
C PHE A 46 3.73 4.21 0.90
N TRP A 47 2.62 3.62 1.34
CA TRP A 47 1.72 2.85 0.47
C TRP A 47 0.97 3.70 -0.56
N ARG A 48 0.80 5.01 -0.31
CA ARG A 48 0.24 5.94 -1.29
C ARG A 48 1.15 6.12 -2.51
N TYR A 49 2.46 6.13 -2.28
CA TYR A 49 3.44 6.33 -3.36
C TYR A 49 3.98 5.02 -3.91
N TRP A 50 4.01 3.96 -3.12
CA TRP A 50 4.48 2.64 -3.53
C TRP A 50 3.55 2.04 -4.59
N ASN A 51 4.14 1.64 -5.73
CA ASN A 51 3.46 1.00 -6.85
C ASN A 51 2.14 1.71 -7.28
N PRO A 52 2.21 2.88 -7.94
CA PRO A 52 1.03 3.66 -8.32
C PRO A 52 0.06 2.93 -9.26
N LEU A 53 0.57 2.00 -10.07
CA LEU A 53 -0.27 1.16 -10.92
C LEU A 53 -1.21 0.33 -10.05
N PHE A 54 -0.65 -0.42 -9.10
CA PHE A 54 -1.44 -1.27 -8.22
C PHE A 54 -2.34 -0.44 -7.29
N ALA A 55 -1.81 0.66 -6.73
CA ALA A 55 -2.57 1.58 -5.88
C ALA A 55 -3.77 2.19 -6.61
N TYR A 56 -3.64 2.51 -7.91
CA TYR A 56 -4.76 3.01 -8.72
C TYR A 56 -5.90 2.01 -8.81
N TYR A 57 -5.61 0.75 -9.16
CA TYR A 57 -6.65 -0.27 -9.30
C TYR A 57 -7.25 -0.65 -7.95
N LEU A 58 -6.44 -0.87 -6.91
CA LEU A 58 -6.95 -1.12 -5.56
C LEU A 58 -7.82 0.03 -5.06
N TYR A 59 -7.42 1.28 -5.27
CA TYR A 59 -8.21 2.41 -4.81
C TYR A 59 -9.58 2.45 -5.49
N TYR A 60 -9.64 2.34 -6.81
CA TYR A 60 -10.89 2.52 -7.55
C TYR A 60 -11.78 1.27 -7.62
N LEU A 61 -11.19 0.07 -7.55
CA LEU A 61 -11.93 -1.19 -7.66
C LEU A 61 -12.21 -1.86 -6.31
N CYS A 62 -11.45 -1.51 -5.27
CA CYS A 62 -11.58 -2.13 -3.94
C CYS A 62 -11.91 -1.08 -2.87
N TYR A 63 -10.97 -0.21 -2.51
CA TYR A 63 -11.13 0.71 -1.38
C TYR A 63 -12.33 1.64 -1.55
N ARG A 64 -12.47 2.30 -2.71
CA ARG A 64 -13.51 3.30 -2.94
C ARG A 64 -14.93 2.70 -2.91
N PRO A 65 -15.21 1.55 -3.55
CA PRO A 65 -16.47 0.84 -3.35
C PRO A 65 -16.72 0.47 -1.89
N LEU A 66 -15.74 -0.13 -1.20
CA LEU A 66 -15.88 -0.53 0.21
C LEU A 66 -16.18 0.65 1.13
N ALA A 67 -15.48 1.77 0.94
CA ALA A 67 -15.63 2.98 1.74
C ALA A 67 -16.98 3.70 1.54
N GLN A 68 -17.81 3.27 0.58
CA GLN A 68 -19.20 3.75 0.52
C GLN A 68 -20.08 3.09 1.58
N TRP A 69 -19.72 1.88 2.03
CA TRP A 69 -20.58 1.04 2.87
C TRP A 69 -19.95 0.79 4.25
N LEU A 70 -18.62 0.89 4.34
CA LEU A 70 -17.85 0.61 5.55
C LEU A 70 -17.11 1.87 6.05
N PRO A 71 -16.93 2.02 7.37
CA PRO A 71 -15.99 2.97 7.94
C PRO A 71 -14.56 2.73 7.41
N ARG A 72 -13.71 3.75 7.54
CA ARG A 72 -12.35 3.72 7.00
C ARG A 72 -11.51 2.52 7.47
N PRO A 73 -11.42 2.16 8.78
CA PRO A 73 -10.55 1.07 9.22
C PRO A 73 -10.82 -0.29 8.54
N PRO A 74 -12.06 -0.83 8.54
CA PRO A 74 -12.32 -2.09 7.84
C PRO A 74 -12.11 -1.99 6.32
N ALA A 75 -12.44 -0.85 5.69
CA ALA A 75 -12.18 -0.66 4.27
C ALA A 75 -10.66 -0.70 3.92
N VAL A 76 -9.82 -0.11 4.77
CA VAL A 76 -8.35 -0.19 4.64
C VAL A 76 -7.87 -1.62 4.82
N LEU A 77 -8.28 -2.28 5.91
CA LEU A 77 -7.83 -3.64 6.23
C LEU A 77 -8.19 -4.64 5.12
N ILE A 78 -9.43 -4.61 4.63
CA ILE A 78 -9.89 -5.47 3.53
C ILE A 78 -9.10 -5.16 2.24
N THR A 79 -8.83 -3.89 1.93
CA THR A 79 -8.06 -3.53 0.73
C THR A 79 -6.63 -4.07 0.80
N PHE A 80 -5.99 -3.99 1.96
CA PHE A 80 -4.67 -4.58 2.17
C PHE A 80 -4.70 -6.12 2.10
N ALA A 81 -5.67 -6.76 2.74
CA ALA A 81 -5.81 -8.22 2.69
C ALA A 81 -6.02 -8.71 1.25
N LEU A 82 -6.88 -8.05 0.46
CA LEU A 82 -7.10 -8.35 -0.96
C LEU A 82 -5.84 -8.12 -1.80
N SER A 83 -5.09 -7.05 -1.52
CA SER A 83 -3.78 -6.84 -2.12
C SER A 83 -2.85 -8.04 -1.85
N GLY A 84 -2.76 -8.49 -0.60
CA GLY A 84 -1.97 -9.67 -0.24
C GLY A 84 -2.45 -10.95 -0.91
N ALA A 85 -3.77 -11.16 -0.98
CA ALA A 85 -4.37 -12.32 -1.63
C ALA A 85 -4.01 -12.42 -3.11
N ILE A 86 -3.95 -11.29 -3.83
CA ILE A 86 -3.49 -11.26 -5.21
C ILE A 86 -2.03 -11.77 -5.31
N HIS A 87 -1.15 -11.35 -4.40
CA HIS A 87 0.23 -11.83 -4.38
C HIS A 87 0.33 -13.33 -4.05
N ASP A 88 -0.50 -13.81 -3.12
CA ASP A 88 -0.59 -15.23 -2.77
C ASP A 88 -1.08 -16.08 -3.96
N VAL A 89 -2.04 -15.59 -4.75
CA VAL A 89 -2.47 -16.23 -6.00
C VAL A 89 -1.31 -16.32 -6.98
N PHE A 90 -0.60 -15.22 -7.24
CA PHE A 90 0.58 -15.24 -8.13
C PHE A 90 1.66 -16.19 -7.63
N ALA A 91 1.98 -16.17 -6.35
CA ALA A 91 2.97 -17.07 -5.75
C ALA A 91 2.52 -18.54 -5.82
N SER A 92 1.22 -18.81 -5.65
CA SER A 92 0.66 -20.16 -5.76
C SER A 92 0.77 -20.69 -7.19
N LEU A 93 0.49 -19.85 -8.20
CA LEU A 93 0.64 -20.21 -9.61
C LEU A 93 2.09 -20.51 -9.98
N VAL A 94 3.03 -19.68 -9.53
CA VAL A 94 4.47 -19.86 -9.79
C VAL A 94 5.00 -21.11 -9.09
N THR A 95 4.62 -21.34 -7.83
CA THR A 95 5.10 -22.48 -7.05
C THR A 95 4.32 -23.77 -7.29
N ARG A 96 3.22 -23.70 -8.05
CA ARG A 96 2.28 -24.82 -8.31
C ARG A 96 1.74 -25.50 -7.05
N ARG A 97 1.64 -24.76 -5.95
CA ARG A 97 1.07 -25.22 -4.67
C ARG A 97 0.37 -24.06 -3.98
N VAL A 98 -0.55 -24.36 -3.06
CA VAL A 98 -1.18 -23.31 -2.25
C VAL A 98 -0.11 -22.55 -1.47
N PHE A 99 0.00 -21.25 -1.74
CA PHE A 99 0.97 -20.36 -1.13
C PHE A 99 0.25 -19.21 -0.44
N VAL A 100 0.15 -19.28 0.89
CA VAL A 100 -0.37 -18.20 1.74
C VAL A 100 0.77 -17.60 2.55
N LEU A 101 1.02 -16.30 2.38
CA LEU A 101 2.02 -15.53 3.12
C LEU A 101 1.68 -14.03 3.06
N PHE A 102 1.41 -13.53 1.86
CA PHE A 102 1.23 -12.11 1.62
C PHE A 102 -0.10 -11.60 2.16
N THR A 103 -1.17 -12.41 2.17
CA THR A 103 -2.45 -12.03 2.77
C THR A 103 -2.32 -11.63 4.25
N PRO A 104 -1.79 -12.48 5.16
CA PRO A 104 -1.63 -12.08 6.55
C PRO A 104 -0.59 -10.96 6.73
N VAL A 105 0.51 -10.96 5.97
CA VAL A 105 1.53 -9.89 6.05
C VAL A 105 0.95 -8.53 5.65
N PHE A 106 0.18 -8.46 4.56
CA PHE A 106 -0.47 -7.22 4.14
C PHE A 106 -1.59 -6.81 5.11
N ALA A 107 -2.32 -7.74 5.71
CA ALA A 107 -3.29 -7.42 6.75
C ALA A 107 -2.61 -6.72 7.95
N VAL A 108 -1.41 -7.17 8.35
CA VAL A 108 -0.59 -6.49 9.37
C VAL A 108 -0.18 -5.09 8.91
N TYR A 109 0.20 -4.90 7.64
CA TYR A 109 0.46 -3.55 7.11
C TYR A 109 -0.77 -2.65 7.16
N GLY A 110 -1.94 -3.16 6.79
CA GLY A 110 -3.21 -2.44 6.88
C GLY A 110 -3.53 -2.05 8.32
N LEU A 111 -3.34 -2.95 9.27
CA LEU A 111 -3.49 -2.66 10.69
C LEU A 111 -2.52 -1.57 11.15
N TRP A 112 -1.25 -1.63 10.74
CA TRP A 112 -0.28 -0.60 11.06
C TRP A 112 -0.68 0.78 10.53
N VAL A 113 -1.21 0.84 9.29
CA VAL A 113 -1.78 2.09 8.72
C VAL A 113 -2.92 2.62 9.58
N ILE A 114 -3.83 1.75 10.02
CA ILE A 114 -4.98 2.13 10.85
C ILE A 114 -4.52 2.67 12.21
N LEU A 115 -3.59 1.98 12.87
CA LEU A 115 -3.05 2.40 14.17
C LEU A 115 -2.26 3.70 14.05
N GLU A 116 -1.43 3.84 13.02
CA GLU A 116 -0.70 5.07 12.72
C GLU A 116 -1.65 6.27 12.58
N GLU A 117 -2.73 6.11 11.81
CA GLU A 117 -3.71 7.17 11.63
C GLU A 117 -4.52 7.47 12.90
N TYR A 118 -4.90 6.43 13.66
CA TYR A 118 -5.68 6.56 14.89
C TYR A 118 -4.93 7.30 15.99
N PHE A 119 -3.65 6.99 16.18
CA PHE A 119 -2.79 7.62 17.20
C PHE A 119 -2.07 8.88 16.68
N GLY A 120 -2.24 9.25 15.41
CA GLY A 120 -1.53 10.38 14.80
C GLY A 120 -0.01 10.18 14.75
N LEU A 121 0.46 8.94 14.66
CA LEU A 121 1.88 8.62 14.64
C LEU A 121 2.51 9.15 13.34
N THR A 122 3.62 9.85 13.48
CA THR A 122 4.34 10.36 12.32
C THR A 122 5.82 10.56 12.61
N LEU A 123 6.62 10.39 11.56
CA LEU A 123 8.07 10.57 11.56
C LEU A 123 8.47 11.92 10.94
N THR A 124 7.60 12.94 11.01
CA THR A 124 7.91 14.30 10.50
C THR A 124 9.15 14.91 11.15
N TRP A 125 9.39 14.62 12.42
CA TRP A 125 10.57 15.04 13.17
C TRP A 125 11.86 14.30 12.76
N ALA A 126 11.73 13.10 12.19
CA ALA A 126 12.86 12.26 11.87
C ALA A 126 13.53 12.69 10.54
N PRO A 127 14.86 12.58 10.42
CA PRO A 127 15.54 12.75 9.14
C PRO A 127 15.14 11.64 8.15
N VAL A 128 15.35 11.91 6.86
CA VAL A 128 14.91 11.01 5.76
C VAL A 128 15.44 9.58 5.91
N TRP A 129 16.71 9.42 6.29
CA TRP A 129 17.32 8.08 6.42
C TRP A 129 16.60 7.27 7.49
N LEU A 130 16.23 7.88 8.63
CA LEU A 130 15.54 7.20 9.71
C LEU A 130 14.12 6.78 9.30
N ARG A 131 13.42 7.62 8.52
CA ARG A 131 12.12 7.26 7.92
C ARG A 131 12.26 6.06 6.99
N ALA A 132 13.25 6.10 6.10
CA ALA A 132 13.50 5.03 5.16
C ALA A 132 13.84 3.72 5.89
N THR A 133 14.67 3.78 6.93
CA THR A 133 15.01 2.65 7.78
C THR A 133 13.77 2.10 8.49
N ALA A 134 12.95 2.96 9.09
CA ALA A 134 11.72 2.53 9.76
C ALA A 134 10.77 1.79 8.81
N HIS A 135 10.50 2.36 7.62
CA HIS A 135 9.67 1.69 6.60
C HIS A 135 10.28 0.36 6.15
N THR A 136 11.61 0.32 5.98
CA THR A 136 12.33 -0.90 5.56
C THR A 136 12.26 -1.99 6.62
N ILE A 137 12.46 -1.64 7.90
CA ILE A 137 12.35 -2.57 9.02
C ILE A 137 10.91 -3.08 9.13
N THR A 138 9.91 -2.20 9.01
CA THR A 138 8.51 -2.64 9.04
C THR A 138 8.21 -3.62 7.91
N LEU A 139 8.63 -3.34 6.67
CA LEU A 139 8.38 -4.22 5.52
C LEU A 139 9.13 -5.55 5.61
N LEU A 140 10.44 -5.50 5.86
CA LEU A 140 11.26 -6.71 5.87
C LEU A 140 11.07 -7.52 7.14
N GLY A 141 10.84 -6.85 8.27
CA GLY A 141 10.61 -7.48 9.57
C GLY A 141 9.31 -8.29 9.58
N THR A 142 8.18 -7.70 9.18
CA THR A 142 6.90 -8.43 9.12
C THR A 142 6.92 -9.54 8.07
N LEU A 143 7.55 -9.32 6.92
CA LEU A 143 7.69 -10.37 5.90
C LEU A 143 8.57 -11.51 6.43
N GLY A 144 9.67 -11.20 7.11
CA GLY A 144 10.56 -12.16 7.75
C GLY A 144 9.83 -13.00 8.80
N VAL A 145 9.08 -12.35 9.70
CA VAL A 145 8.23 -13.04 10.69
C VAL A 145 7.20 -13.93 9.99
N GLY A 146 6.52 -13.44 8.95
CA GLY A 146 5.56 -14.22 8.18
C GLY A 146 6.18 -15.46 7.53
N LEU A 147 7.40 -15.34 7.00
CA LEU A 147 8.14 -16.47 6.44
C LEU A 147 8.53 -17.50 7.51
N LEU A 148 8.95 -17.05 8.68
CA LEU A 148 9.27 -17.94 9.81
C LEU A 148 8.03 -18.70 10.28
N ILE A 149 6.91 -18.01 10.48
CA ILE A 149 5.63 -18.64 10.87
C ILE A 149 5.22 -19.66 9.82
N ARG A 150 5.26 -19.29 8.53
CA ARG A 150 4.91 -20.22 7.45
C ARG A 150 5.79 -21.47 7.48
N ARG A 151 7.10 -21.34 7.65
CA ARG A 151 8.03 -22.48 7.74
C ARG A 151 7.75 -23.40 8.93
N ALA A 152 7.19 -22.87 10.01
CA ALA A 152 6.84 -23.66 11.18
C ALA A 152 5.52 -24.44 11.02
N VAL A 153 4.65 -24.04 10.08
CA VAL A 153 3.29 -24.58 9.90
C VAL A 153 3.12 -25.38 8.60
N ALA A 154 4.01 -25.22 7.62
CA ALA A 154 3.97 -25.87 6.31
C ALA A 154 4.94 -27.05 6.20
#